data_AF-A0A4Q5Y3C2-F1
#
_entry.id   AF-A0A4Q5Y3C2-F1
#
_cell.length_a   1.000
_cell.length_b   1.000
_cell.length_c   1.000
_cell.angle_alpha   90.00
_cell.angle_beta   90.00
_cell.angle_gamma   90.00
#
_symmetry.space_group_name_H-M   'P 1'
#
loop_
_entity.id
_entity.type
_entity.pdbx_description
1 polymer ?
#
loop_
_entity_poly.entity_id
_entity_poly.type
_entity_poly.pdbx_seq_one_letter_code
_entity_poly.pdbx_strand_id
1 'polypeptide(L)'
;MEFQAGTILDNLRQLRKLDAAALPFAEVKAIVKAGFVMPLLTRIHAGHYVERVRLNKDESVFLTPAELGYIRDPSKIKDCGRANGPGSSIFYGSVISSKVSLPHIVALAETEELLRGKEKGKRDKKLVMTMSRWRIEKDMVLAEMVFS
;
A
#
# COMPACT_ATOMS: atom_id res chain seq x y z
N MET A 1 24.72 9.50 0.46
CA MET A 1 24.99 8.05 0.32
C MET A 1 25.05 7.78 -1.18
N GLU A 2 26.25 7.75 -1.75
CA GLU A 2 26.44 7.53 -3.18
C GLU A 2 26.28 6.04 -3.48
N PHE A 3 25.30 5.69 -4.30
CA PHE A 3 25.12 4.32 -4.76
C PHE A 3 26.09 4.04 -5.91
N GLN A 4 26.96 3.04 -5.76
CA GLN A 4 27.81 2.59 -6.86
C GLN A 4 26.94 1.86 -7.90
N ALA A 5 26.75 2.49 -9.06
CA ALA A 5 25.86 2.05 -10.14
C ALA A 5 26.09 0.59 -10.60
N GLY A 6 27.28 0.01 -10.39
CA GLY A 6 27.56 -1.41 -10.65
C GLY A 6 26.74 -2.38 -9.81
N THR A 7 26.46 -2.05 -8.54
CA THR A 7 25.77 -2.96 -7.60
C THR A 7 24.28 -3.15 -7.90
N ILE A 8 23.59 -2.12 -8.42
CA ILE A 8 22.16 -2.18 -8.73
C ILE A 8 21.89 -3.07 -9.95
N LEU A 9 22.70 -2.93 -10.99
CA LEU A 9 22.57 -3.73 -12.23
C LEU A 9 22.78 -5.22 -11.96
N ASP A 10 23.73 -5.57 -11.11
CA ASP A 10 23.99 -6.96 -10.74
C ASP A 10 22.86 -7.55 -9.88
N ASN A 11 22.29 -6.77 -8.96
CA ASN A 11 21.11 -7.18 -8.19
C ASN A 11 19.89 -7.38 -9.11
N LEU A 12 19.65 -6.51 -10.09
CA LEU A 12 18.60 -6.68 -11.08
C LEU A 12 18.79 -7.95 -11.92
N ARG A 13 20.03 -8.28 -12.30
CA ARG A 13 20.35 -9.51 -13.03
C ARG A 13 20.10 -10.75 -12.17
N GLN A 14 20.42 -10.72 -10.88
CA GLN A 14 20.13 -11.82 -9.96
C GLN A 14 18.61 -12.01 -9.82
N LEU A 15 17.84 -10.94 -9.64
CA LEU A 15 16.37 -11.00 -9.56
C LEU A 15 15.75 -11.61 -10.83
N ARG A 16 16.27 -11.27 -12.02
CA ARG A 16 15.77 -11.82 -13.30
C ARG A 16 16.03 -13.31 -13.49
N LYS A 17 16.97 -13.91 -12.74
CA LYS A 17 17.27 -15.34 -12.78
C LYS A 17 16.37 -16.15 -11.86
N LEU A 18 15.64 -15.50 -10.96
CA LEU A 18 14.71 -16.17 -10.06
C LEU A 18 13.48 -16.62 -10.83
N ASP A 19 13.02 -17.83 -10.53
CA ASP A 19 11.75 -18.32 -11.03
C ASP A 19 10.60 -17.55 -10.37
N ALA A 20 9.86 -16.80 -11.19
CA ALA A 20 8.70 -16.03 -10.76
C ALA A 20 7.54 -16.91 -10.25
N ALA A 21 7.50 -18.21 -10.62
CA ALA A 21 6.50 -19.14 -10.15
C ALA A 21 6.82 -19.73 -8.76
N ALA A 22 8.10 -19.81 -8.39
CA ALA A 22 8.56 -20.38 -7.12
C ALA A 22 8.98 -19.33 -6.08
N LEU A 23 9.18 -18.06 -6.50
CA LEU A 23 9.56 -16.87 -5.72
C LEU A 23 9.97 -17.15 -4.26
N PRO A 24 11.21 -17.63 -4.03
CA PRO A 24 11.71 -17.81 -2.67
C PRO A 24 11.88 -16.44 -2.01
N PHE A 25 10.89 -16.06 -1.20
CA PHE A 25 10.79 -14.74 -0.57
C PHE A 25 12.08 -14.32 0.18
N ALA A 26 12.76 -15.28 0.80
CA ALA A 26 14.02 -15.02 1.51
C ALA A 26 15.15 -14.55 0.57
N GLU A 27 15.27 -15.13 -0.61
CA GLU A 27 16.31 -14.78 -1.60
C GLU A 27 16.03 -13.43 -2.25
N VAL A 28 14.77 -13.19 -2.65
CA VAL A 28 14.33 -11.89 -3.17
C VAL A 28 14.62 -10.78 -2.16
N LYS A 29 14.27 -11.01 -0.89
CA LYS A 29 14.49 -10.04 0.20
C LYS A 29 15.98 -9.75 0.42
N ALA A 30 16.84 -10.75 0.32
CA ALA A 30 18.29 -10.58 0.46
C ALA A 30 18.86 -9.71 -0.65
N ILE A 31 18.49 -9.97 -1.91
CA ILE A 31 18.96 -9.21 -3.08
C ILE A 31 18.43 -7.77 -3.04
N VAL A 32 17.15 -7.58 -2.69
CA VAL A 32 16.53 -6.24 -2.59
C VAL A 32 17.20 -5.41 -1.49
N LYS A 33 17.42 -5.98 -0.30
CA LYS A 33 18.12 -5.29 0.80
C LYS A 33 19.56 -4.89 0.46
N ALA A 34 20.22 -5.64 -0.41
CA ALA A 34 21.63 -5.42 -0.74
C ALA A 34 21.86 -4.24 -1.70
N GLY A 35 20.84 -3.74 -2.42
CA GLY A 35 21.07 -2.61 -3.33
C GLY A 35 19.87 -1.77 -3.74
N PHE A 36 18.70 -1.94 -3.11
CA PHE A 36 17.57 -1.04 -3.33
C PHE A 36 17.31 -0.21 -2.08
N VAL A 37 17.08 1.09 -2.28
CA VAL A 37 16.50 1.96 -1.25
C VAL A 37 15.05 1.53 -1.07
N MET A 38 14.80 0.85 0.05
CA MET A 38 13.46 0.49 0.53
C MET A 38 12.58 1.73 0.71
N PRO A 39 11.24 1.61 0.72
CA PRO A 39 10.33 2.76 0.82
C PRO A 39 10.77 3.73 1.90
N LEU A 40 10.74 5.03 1.57
CA LEU A 40 11.13 6.09 2.50
C LEU A 40 10.35 5.89 3.80
N LEU A 41 11.08 5.65 4.89
CA LEU A 41 10.46 5.50 6.18
C LEU A 41 10.12 6.89 6.70
N THR A 42 8.84 7.17 6.87
CA THR A 42 8.36 8.42 7.43
C THR A 42 7.84 8.19 8.83
N ARG A 43 8.16 9.11 9.75
CA ARG A 43 7.58 9.10 11.10
C ARG A 43 6.31 9.93 11.07
N ILE A 44 5.21 9.32 11.49
CA ILE A 44 3.95 10.00 11.74
C ILE A 44 3.77 10.15 13.24
N HIS A 45 3.45 11.35 13.67
CA HIS A 45 3.24 11.68 15.07
C HIS A 45 1.81 11.37 15.52
N ALA A 46 1.65 11.12 16.82
CA ALA A 46 0.36 11.04 17.47
C ALA A 46 -0.47 12.31 17.17
N GLY A 47 -1.78 12.12 16.96
CA GLY A 47 -2.71 13.18 16.60
C GLY A 47 -2.91 13.37 15.09
N HIS A 48 -2.03 12.83 14.23
CA HIS A 48 -2.26 12.82 12.80
C HIS A 48 -3.41 11.89 12.41
N TYR A 49 -4.02 12.18 11.25
CA TYR A 49 -5.09 11.38 10.68
C TYR A 49 -4.62 10.64 9.42
N VAL A 50 -5.08 9.40 9.30
CA VAL A 50 -4.95 8.58 8.10
C VAL A 50 -6.34 8.39 7.51
N GLU A 51 -6.48 8.69 6.22
CA GLU A 51 -7.73 8.50 5.49
C GLU A 51 -7.62 7.24 4.65
N ARG A 52 -8.66 6.41 4.70
CA ARG A 52 -8.74 5.17 3.93
C ARG A 52 -10.09 5.09 3.25
N VAL A 53 -10.06 4.76 1.97
CA VAL A 53 -11.24 4.49 1.16
C VAL A 53 -11.36 2.98 0.94
N ARG A 54 -12.58 2.46 1.00
CA ARG A 54 -12.91 1.10 0.52
C ARG A 54 -14.05 1.19 -0.49
N LEU A 55 -13.92 0.42 -1.58
CA LEU A 55 -15.00 0.18 -2.51
C LEU A 55 -16.07 -0.69 -1.84
N ASN A 56 -17.32 -0.25 -1.98
CA ASN A 56 -18.47 -1.00 -1.55
C ASN A 56 -18.93 -1.92 -2.69
N LYS A 57 -19.34 -3.15 -2.35
CA LYS A 57 -20.00 -4.04 -3.32
C LYS A 57 -21.50 -3.87 -3.21
N ASP A 58 -22.18 -3.83 -4.34
CA ASP A 58 -23.64 -3.95 -4.45
C ASP A 58 -24.42 -3.06 -3.48
N GLU A 59 -24.04 -1.79 -3.42
CA GLU A 59 -24.63 -0.72 -2.58
C GLU A 59 -24.53 -0.91 -1.05
N SER A 60 -23.95 -2.01 -0.56
CA SER A 60 -23.73 -2.21 0.88
C SER A 60 -22.75 -1.19 1.45
N VAL A 61 -23.07 -0.49 2.53
CA VAL A 61 -22.17 0.49 3.18
C VAL A 61 -21.49 -0.14 4.39
N PHE A 62 -20.20 0.12 4.60
CA PHE A 62 -19.51 -0.32 5.82
C PHE A 62 -19.85 0.67 6.95
N LEU A 63 -20.36 0.17 8.08
CA LEU A 63 -20.91 1.02 9.14
C LEU A 63 -20.08 0.97 10.43
N THR A 64 -19.21 -0.03 10.57
CA THR A 64 -18.46 -0.27 11.80
C THR A 64 -16.94 -0.20 11.58
N PRO A 65 -16.17 0.20 12.62
CA PRO A 65 -14.71 0.14 12.56
C PRO A 65 -14.15 -1.26 12.31
N ALA A 66 -14.87 -2.32 12.72
CA ALA A 66 -14.46 -3.71 12.48
C ALA A 66 -14.47 -4.06 10.98
N GLU A 67 -15.48 -3.56 10.26
CA GLU A 67 -15.61 -3.73 8.81
C GLU A 67 -14.59 -2.89 8.03
N LEU A 68 -14.18 -1.75 8.59
CA LEU A 68 -13.21 -0.83 7.99
C LEU A 68 -11.78 -1.07 8.46
N GLY A 69 -11.59 -1.93 9.45
CA GLY A 69 -10.31 -2.20 10.09
C GLY A 69 -9.39 -3.11 9.28
N TYR A 70 -8.30 -3.50 9.92
CA TYR A 70 -7.36 -4.48 9.40
C TYR A 70 -7.78 -5.91 9.78
N ILE A 71 -7.31 -6.90 9.03
CA ILE A 71 -7.50 -8.30 9.38
C ILE A 71 -6.72 -8.58 10.66
N ARG A 72 -7.45 -8.87 11.75
CA ARG A 72 -6.88 -9.14 13.08
C ARG A 72 -6.41 -10.57 13.28
N ASP A 73 -6.84 -11.48 12.41
CA ASP A 73 -6.48 -12.90 12.44
C ASP A 73 -5.39 -13.17 11.40
N PRO A 74 -4.11 -13.31 11.82
CA PRO A 74 -2.98 -13.53 10.91
C PRO A 74 -3.13 -14.80 10.08
N SER A 75 -3.85 -15.82 10.57
CA SER A 75 -4.04 -17.09 9.87
C SER A 75 -4.83 -16.95 8.57
N LYS A 76 -5.58 -15.85 8.41
CA LYS A 76 -6.31 -15.50 7.19
C LYS A 76 -5.41 -14.93 6.09
N ILE A 77 -4.16 -14.60 6.40
CA ILE A 77 -3.20 -14.03 5.47
C ILE A 77 -2.18 -15.11 5.14
N LYS A 78 -2.55 -16.03 4.25
CA LYS A 78 -1.74 -17.22 3.94
C LYS A 78 -0.68 -16.94 2.87
N ASP A 79 -0.94 -15.96 2.01
CA ASP A 79 -0.14 -15.67 0.84
C ASP A 79 0.49 -14.27 0.92
N CYS A 80 1.51 -14.03 0.10
CA CYS A 80 2.07 -12.71 -0.09
C CYS A 80 1.05 -11.79 -0.78
N GLY A 81 0.78 -10.63 -0.19
CA GLY A 81 0.03 -9.54 -0.82
C GLY A 81 0.94 -8.47 -1.42
N ARG A 82 0.34 -7.38 -1.91
CA ARG A 82 1.06 -6.29 -2.60
C ARG A 82 2.18 -5.65 -1.77
N ALA A 83 2.03 -5.59 -0.45
CA ALA A 83 3.08 -5.09 0.44
C ALA A 83 3.24 -5.91 1.73
N ASN A 84 2.46 -6.98 1.93
CA ASN A 84 2.53 -7.84 3.11
C ASN A 84 2.98 -9.25 2.76
N GLY A 85 3.69 -9.89 3.69
CA GLY A 85 3.88 -11.33 3.68
C GLY A 85 2.76 -12.08 4.42
N PRO A 86 2.79 -13.42 4.38
CA PRO A 86 1.93 -14.26 5.20
C PRO A 86 1.97 -13.87 6.69
N GLY A 87 0.83 -13.92 7.37
CA GLY A 87 0.67 -13.53 8.76
C GLY A 87 0.80 -12.02 9.04
N SER A 88 1.05 -11.19 8.03
CA SER A 88 1.24 -9.75 8.19
C SER A 88 0.05 -8.98 7.62
N SER A 89 -0.64 -8.22 8.47
CA SER A 89 -1.75 -7.37 8.06
C SER A 89 -1.24 -5.99 7.63
N ILE A 90 -1.88 -5.38 6.63
CA ILE A 90 -1.55 -4.02 6.20
C ILE A 90 -2.76 -3.11 6.26
N PHE A 91 -2.47 -1.90 6.68
CA PHE A 91 -3.37 -0.78 6.63
C PHE A 91 -2.87 0.22 5.58
N TYR A 92 -3.60 0.30 4.45
CA TYR A 92 -3.33 1.31 3.43
C TYR A 92 -4.19 2.53 3.69
N GLY A 93 -3.58 3.71 3.60
CA GLY A 93 -4.28 4.98 3.69
C GLY A 93 -3.39 6.12 3.23
N SER A 94 -3.99 7.28 3.05
CA SER A 94 -3.31 8.52 2.70
C SER A 94 -3.22 9.45 3.90
N VAL A 95 -2.17 10.26 3.91
CA VAL A 95 -1.89 11.21 4.98
C VAL A 95 -1.59 12.58 4.38
N ILE A 96 -1.78 13.63 5.18
CA ILE A 96 -1.39 14.98 4.78
C ILE A 96 0.14 15.04 4.71
N SER A 97 0.67 15.60 3.63
CA SER A 97 2.08 15.91 3.46
C SER A 97 2.24 17.25 2.74
N SER A 98 3.48 17.74 2.62
CA SER A 98 3.77 18.94 1.84
C SER A 98 3.39 18.82 0.35
N LYS A 99 3.25 17.58 -0.17
CA LYS A 99 2.86 17.29 -1.55
C LYS A 99 1.39 16.87 -1.69
N VAL A 100 0.76 16.44 -0.60
CA VAL A 100 -0.63 15.93 -0.58
C VAL A 100 -1.42 16.69 0.47
N SER A 101 -2.19 17.68 0.03
CA SER A 101 -3.06 18.48 0.91
C SER A 101 -4.46 17.87 1.11
N LEU A 102 -4.92 17.05 0.17
CA LEU A 102 -6.25 16.44 0.16
C LEU A 102 -6.14 14.90 0.12
N PRO A 103 -5.79 14.25 1.26
CA PRO A 103 -5.53 12.82 1.30
C PRO A 103 -6.69 11.95 0.81
N HIS A 104 -7.94 12.32 1.08
CA HIS A 104 -9.12 11.61 0.59
C HIS A 104 -9.18 11.53 -0.93
N ILE A 105 -8.79 12.58 -1.67
CA ILE A 105 -8.78 12.54 -3.14
C ILE A 105 -7.77 11.51 -3.63
N VAL A 106 -6.58 11.47 -3.02
CA VAL A 106 -5.56 10.46 -3.33
C VAL A 106 -6.07 9.05 -3.02
N ALA A 107 -6.67 8.86 -1.85
CA ALA A 107 -7.23 7.56 -1.48
C ALA A 107 -8.35 7.11 -2.43
N LEU A 108 -9.22 8.04 -2.88
CA LEU A 108 -10.25 7.76 -3.88
C LEU A 108 -9.62 7.32 -5.20
N ALA A 109 -8.67 8.12 -5.73
CA ALA A 109 -8.00 7.85 -6.99
C ALA A 109 -7.23 6.51 -6.99
N GLU A 110 -6.57 6.16 -5.89
CA GLU A 110 -5.86 4.88 -5.75
C GLU A 110 -6.78 3.67 -5.62
N THR A 111 -8.00 3.88 -5.13
CA THR A 111 -8.95 2.79 -4.90
C THR A 111 -9.68 2.42 -6.19
N GLU A 112 -10.08 3.39 -7.02
CA GLU A 112 -10.89 3.13 -8.23
C GLU A 112 -10.07 3.31 -9.53
N GLU A 113 -10.22 2.38 -10.46
CA GLU A 113 -9.49 2.40 -11.74
C GLU A 113 -10.07 3.41 -12.73
N LEU A 114 -11.37 3.70 -12.66
CA LEU A 114 -12.01 4.75 -13.46
C LEU A 114 -11.39 6.13 -13.20
N LEU A 115 -11.01 6.41 -11.96
CA LEU A 115 -10.34 7.66 -11.58
C LEU A 115 -8.88 7.73 -12.05
N ARG A 116 -8.27 6.58 -12.38
CA ARG A 116 -6.92 6.47 -12.94
C ARG A 116 -6.89 6.60 -14.47
N GLY A 117 -8.05 6.78 -15.11
CA GLY A 117 -8.17 7.01 -16.55
C GLY A 117 -7.83 5.81 -17.44
N LYS A 118 -7.70 4.60 -16.88
CA LYS A 118 -7.29 3.39 -17.61
C LYS A 118 -8.45 2.67 -18.31
N GLU A 119 -9.67 2.76 -17.80
CA GLU A 119 -10.85 2.17 -18.47
C GLU A 119 -11.52 3.17 -19.43
N LYS A 120 -11.36 2.93 -20.74
CA LYS A 120 -12.22 3.51 -21.77
C LYS A 120 -13.51 2.67 -21.87
N GLY A 121 -14.58 3.06 -21.17
CA GLY A 121 -15.93 2.53 -21.51
C GLY A 121 -16.94 2.30 -20.39
N LYS A 122 -16.59 2.42 -19.09
CA LYS A 122 -17.55 2.21 -17.97
C LYS A 122 -17.72 3.45 -17.09
N ARG A 123 -17.90 4.62 -17.70
CA ARG A 123 -17.99 5.90 -16.97
C ARG A 123 -19.32 6.09 -16.23
N ASP A 124 -20.35 5.33 -16.59
CA ASP A 124 -21.71 5.46 -16.03
C ASP A 124 -22.01 4.45 -14.90
N LYS A 125 -20.98 3.98 -14.19
CA LYS A 125 -21.16 3.08 -13.05
C LYS A 125 -21.42 3.90 -11.78
N LYS A 126 -22.51 3.60 -11.07
CA LYS A 126 -22.72 4.11 -9.70
C LYS A 126 -21.59 3.59 -8.81
N LEU A 127 -20.79 4.51 -8.30
CA LEU A 127 -19.68 4.21 -7.40
C LEU A 127 -20.12 4.51 -5.95
N VAL A 128 -20.14 3.48 -5.12
CA VAL A 128 -20.35 3.64 -3.68
C VAL A 128 -19.03 3.32 -2.98
N MET A 129 -18.58 4.25 -2.16
CA MET A 129 -17.32 4.14 -1.42
C MET A 129 -17.54 4.59 0.01
N THR A 130 -16.87 3.91 0.94
CA THR A 130 -16.85 4.29 2.34
C THR A 130 -15.47 4.86 2.66
N MET A 131 -15.46 6.11 3.10
CA MET A 131 -14.26 6.76 3.60
C MET A 131 -14.23 6.67 5.12
N SER A 132 -13.07 6.30 5.64
CA SER A 132 -12.80 6.20 7.06
C SER A 132 -11.61 7.07 7.42
N ARG A 133 -11.68 7.73 8.58
CA ARG A 133 -10.60 8.58 9.11
C ARG A 133 -10.14 8.00 10.44
N TRP A 134 -8.86 7.71 10.52
CA TRP A 134 -8.24 7.04 11.66
C TRP A 134 -7.24 7.97 12.31
N ARG A 135 -7.35 8.14 13.63
CA ARG A 135 -6.40 8.95 14.39
C ARG A 135 -5.23 8.07 14.84
N ILE A 136 -4.02 8.54 14.61
CA ILE A 136 -2.81 7.92 15.16
C ILE A 136 -2.71 8.29 16.64
N GLU A 137 -2.72 7.28 17.52
CA GLU A 137 -2.65 7.50 18.98
C GLU A 137 -1.21 7.57 19.51
N LYS A 138 -0.27 6.94 18.80
CA LYS A 138 1.14 6.88 19.17
C LYS A 138 2.00 7.06 17.93
N ASP A 139 3.12 7.73 18.10
CA ASP A 139 4.12 7.88 17.03
C ASP A 139 4.45 6.52 16.42
N MET A 140 4.46 6.48 15.08
CA MET A 140 4.79 5.27 14.35
C MET A 140 5.59 5.58 13.10
N VAL A 141 6.42 4.62 12.70
CA VAL A 141 7.16 4.67 11.46
C VAL A 141 6.37 3.91 10.40
N LEU A 142 6.07 4.59 9.30
CA LEU A 142 5.39 4.02 8.15
C LEU A 142 6.32 3.97 6.95
N ALA A 143 6.13 2.96 6.11
CA ALA A 143 6.70 2.96 4.77
C ALA A 143 5.88 3.92 3.90
N GLU A 144 6.49 5.03 3.49
CA GLU A 144 5.92 5.92 2.50
C GLU A 144 6.05 5.24 1.13
N MET A 145 4.92 4.71 0.64
CA MET A 145 4.80 4.23 -0.73
C MET A 145 3.96 5.23 -1.50
N VAL A 146 4.64 6.17 -2.17
CA VAL A 146 3.98 7.04 -3.15
C VAL A 146 3.80 6.21 -4.41
N PHE A 147 2.58 5.75 -4.67
CA PHE A 147 2.22 5.24 -5.98
C PHE A 147 1.80 6.44 -6.85
N SER A 148 2.41 6.54 -8.03
CA SER A 148 2.12 7.55 -9.06
C SER A 148 1.16 7.01 -10.11
#